data_AF-A0A0M8X1M4-F1
#
_entry.id   AF-A0A0M8X1M4-F1
#
_cell.length_a   1.000
_cell.length_b   1.000
_cell.length_c   1.000
_cell.angle_alpha   90.00
_cell.angle_beta   90.00
_cell.angle_gamma   90.00
#
_symmetry.space_group_name_H-M   'P 1'
#
loop_
_entity.id
_entity.type
_entity.pdbx_description
1 polymer ?
#
loop_
_entity_poly.entity_id
_entity_poly.type
_entity_poly.pdbx_seq_one_letter_code
_entity_poly.pdbx_strand_id
1 'polypeptide(L)'
;MNVRRSAAALAAVGVLAAAAPATAAEPSPSPKATVPSGLYGKGDPTYDGVWRQSLTLLAQRTLGYRPAAAAVDWLTGQQCANGSFAAFRAAPAKPCDDKVKADTNSTAAAVQALAATDGHGIAVGKAVDWLKSVQNKDGGWGYYPGGPSDTNSTSVVIGALTAAGTDPADVRKSGKSPYDALPAWSIPCDQDGGGALAYQADKKGKLLANADATAAGLLGALGKGFAAQAGKAPARDTCAKAETRTQVADNAGAYLAAAVARTGHLKSALPGAEDQPDFGNTADAVVALAADGRTEPAKKAYAWLEKNAGPWAAQNGPAAYAQLILAAHALGQQPGDFGGTSLVRSLNALGPAPHMDSAAEHEEKSDDDSGTGVWWIVGVGLVAGIGIGFLLSGRKKQQP
;
A
#
# COMPACT_ATOMS: atom_id res chain seq x y z
N MET A 1 -16.47 39.87 20.82
CA MET A 1 -16.39 38.60 21.57
C MET A 1 -15.95 37.51 20.62
N ASN A 2 -14.74 37.00 20.83
CA ASN A 2 -14.08 35.97 20.02
C ASN A 2 -14.70 34.60 20.29
N VAL A 3 -15.05 33.85 19.25
CA VAL A 3 -15.28 32.39 19.37
C VAL A 3 -14.29 31.67 18.47
N ARG A 4 -13.29 31.10 19.13
CA ARG A 4 -12.30 30.17 18.57
C ARG A 4 -13.03 28.88 18.16
N ARG A 5 -12.81 28.41 16.93
CA ARG A 5 -13.00 27.00 16.57
C ARG A 5 -11.68 26.46 16.03
N SER A 6 -10.95 25.79 16.92
CA SER A 6 -9.78 24.99 16.57
C SER A 6 -10.27 23.65 16.02
N ALA A 7 -9.93 23.35 14.77
CA ALA A 7 -10.03 22.00 14.23
C ALA A 7 -8.78 21.23 14.66
N ALA A 8 -8.97 20.27 15.58
CA ALA A 8 -8.05 19.17 15.77
C ALA A 8 -8.51 18.04 14.84
N ALA A 9 -7.67 17.64 13.89
CA ALA A 9 -7.91 16.45 13.09
C ALA A 9 -7.74 15.23 14.00
N LEU A 10 -8.85 14.57 14.29
CA LEU A 10 -8.90 13.31 15.02
C LEU A 10 -8.49 12.17 14.07
N ALA A 11 -7.35 11.54 14.36
CA ALA A 11 -7.15 10.14 14.01
C ALA A 11 -8.12 9.32 14.86
N ALA A 12 -9.23 8.88 14.27
CA ALA A 12 -10.22 8.05 14.95
C ALA A 12 -9.81 6.57 14.85
N VAL A 13 -8.98 6.10 15.80
CA VAL A 13 -8.94 4.69 16.19
C VAL A 13 -9.87 4.54 17.38
N GLY A 14 -11.05 3.96 17.15
CA GLY A 14 -12.03 3.70 18.21
C GLY A 14 -11.64 2.48 19.03
N VAL A 15 -11.12 2.70 20.24
CA VAL A 15 -11.07 1.68 21.31
C VAL A 15 -12.21 1.96 22.28
N LEU A 16 -13.25 1.12 22.28
CA LEU A 16 -14.27 1.11 23.33
C LEU A 16 -13.82 0.14 24.43
N ALA A 17 -13.32 0.67 25.55
CA ALA A 17 -13.18 -0.05 26.80
C ALA A 17 -14.43 0.19 27.67
N ALA A 18 -15.01 -0.89 28.17
CA ALA A 18 -16.26 -0.92 28.91
C ALA A 18 -16.12 -0.37 30.35
N ALA A 19 -17.01 0.53 30.73
CA ALA A 19 -17.44 0.73 32.11
C ALA A 19 -18.89 1.24 32.12
N ALA A 20 -19.76 0.54 32.85
CA ALA A 20 -21.13 0.97 33.15
C ALA A 20 -21.43 0.65 34.63
N PRO A 21 -22.43 1.28 35.28
CA PRO A 21 -23.42 2.20 34.72
C PRO A 21 -23.56 3.54 35.48
N ALA A 22 -23.84 4.61 34.72
CA ALA A 22 -24.70 5.70 35.18
C ALA A 22 -25.71 5.94 34.05
N THR A 23 -27.00 5.91 34.39
CA THR A 23 -28.13 5.90 33.45
C THR A 23 -28.21 7.23 32.67
N ALA A 24 -27.49 7.31 31.56
CA ALA A 24 -27.77 8.26 30.49
C ALA A 24 -28.75 7.61 29.52
N ALA A 25 -29.75 8.36 29.06
CA ALA A 25 -30.71 7.91 28.07
C ALA A 25 -29.98 7.29 26.87
N GLU A 26 -30.42 6.09 26.48
CA GLU A 26 -29.81 5.36 25.35
C GLU A 26 -29.83 6.25 24.10
N PRO A 27 -28.68 6.48 23.44
CA PRO A 27 -28.70 7.12 22.13
C PRO A 27 -29.52 6.22 21.21
N SER A 28 -30.51 6.80 20.53
CA SER A 28 -31.33 6.08 19.55
C SER A 28 -30.40 5.33 18.57
N PRO A 29 -30.65 4.03 18.29
CA PRO A 29 -29.79 3.27 17.41
C PRO A 29 -29.75 3.96 16.06
N SER A 30 -28.56 4.45 15.68
CA SER A 30 -28.31 4.84 14.29
C SER A 30 -28.61 3.62 13.41
N PRO A 31 -29.31 3.77 12.27
CA PRO A 31 -29.59 2.65 11.40
C PRO A 31 -28.27 1.94 11.08
N LYS A 32 -28.18 0.64 11.39
CA LYS A 32 -27.03 -0.18 11.02
C LYS A 32 -26.86 -0.06 9.52
N ALA A 33 -25.80 0.63 9.08
CA ALA A 33 -25.50 0.76 7.67
C ALA A 33 -25.31 -0.66 7.10
N THR A 34 -26.19 -1.08 6.19
CA THR A 34 -26.01 -2.34 5.46
C THR A 34 -24.72 -2.20 4.66
N VAL A 35 -23.74 -3.04 4.97
CA VAL A 35 -22.46 -3.07 4.25
C VAL A 35 -22.76 -3.37 2.79
N PRO A 36 -22.39 -2.49 1.85
CA PRO A 36 -22.71 -2.70 0.44
C PRO A 36 -22.07 -3.98 -0.08
N SER A 37 -22.78 -4.70 -0.96
CA SER A 37 -22.21 -5.83 -1.70
C SER A 37 -20.96 -5.39 -2.46
N GLY A 38 -19.84 -6.11 -2.31
CA GLY A 38 -18.56 -5.81 -2.97
C GLY A 38 -17.49 -5.22 -2.06
N LEU A 39 -17.88 -4.56 -0.97
CA LEU A 39 -16.95 -3.94 -0.03
C LEU A 39 -16.34 -4.98 0.90
N TYR A 40 -15.01 -4.95 1.05
CA TYR A 40 -14.32 -5.76 2.05
C TYR A 40 -14.55 -5.22 3.46
N GLY A 41 -14.80 -6.13 4.40
CA GLY A 41 -15.01 -5.83 5.82
C GLY A 41 -16.44 -5.41 6.16
N LYS A 42 -16.83 -5.60 7.42
CA LYS A 42 -18.19 -5.30 7.92
C LYS A 42 -18.30 -4.01 8.73
N GLY A 43 -17.17 -3.33 8.97
CA GLY A 43 -17.13 -2.07 9.71
C GLY A 43 -17.78 -0.92 8.93
N ASP A 44 -18.24 0.10 9.66
CA ASP A 44 -18.80 1.32 9.09
C ASP A 44 -17.81 1.95 8.10
N PRO A 45 -18.16 2.09 6.80
CA PRO A 45 -17.25 2.60 5.78
C PRO A 45 -17.14 4.12 5.73
N THR A 46 -17.88 4.86 6.58
CA THR A 46 -18.03 6.33 6.49
C THR A 46 -16.71 7.08 6.35
N TYR A 47 -15.63 6.59 6.97
CA TYR A 47 -14.33 7.27 7.01
C TYR A 47 -13.21 6.55 6.26
N ASP A 48 -13.40 5.29 5.86
CA ASP A 48 -12.32 4.46 5.32
C ASP A 48 -12.71 3.65 4.07
N GLY A 49 -13.97 3.66 3.63
CA GLY A 49 -14.49 2.73 2.63
C GLY A 49 -13.62 2.61 1.37
N VAL A 50 -13.34 3.74 0.72
CA VAL A 50 -12.49 3.81 -0.48
C VAL A 50 -11.04 3.44 -0.15
N TRP A 51 -10.51 3.90 0.98
CA TRP A 51 -9.14 3.61 1.41
C TRP A 51 -8.92 2.11 1.65
N ARG A 52 -9.75 1.49 2.50
CA ARG A 52 -9.65 0.06 2.82
C ARG A 52 -9.85 -0.83 1.60
N GLN A 53 -10.77 -0.45 0.72
CA GLN A 53 -11.02 -1.21 -0.51
C GLN A 53 -9.80 -1.10 -1.42
N SER A 54 -9.26 0.10 -1.62
CA SER A 54 -8.10 0.32 -2.49
C SER A 54 -6.88 -0.48 -2.03
N LEU A 55 -6.55 -0.43 -0.74
CA LEU A 55 -5.44 -1.22 -0.19
C LEU A 55 -5.68 -2.73 -0.34
N THR A 56 -6.93 -3.19 -0.14
CA THR A 56 -7.29 -4.61 -0.31
C THR A 56 -7.06 -5.08 -1.74
N LEU A 57 -7.59 -4.35 -2.73
CA LEU A 57 -7.43 -4.72 -4.15
C LEU A 57 -5.95 -4.69 -4.53
N LEU A 58 -5.21 -3.67 -4.10
CA LEU A 58 -3.79 -3.56 -4.39
C LEU A 58 -2.98 -4.71 -3.76
N ALA A 59 -3.25 -5.06 -2.50
CA ALA A 59 -2.62 -6.20 -1.83
C ALA A 59 -2.95 -7.53 -2.50
N GLN A 60 -4.16 -7.71 -3.04
CA GLN A 60 -4.49 -8.88 -3.85
C GLN A 60 -3.67 -8.92 -5.15
N ARG A 61 -3.53 -7.78 -5.82
CA ARG A 61 -2.73 -7.67 -7.05
C ARG A 61 -1.25 -7.98 -6.80
N THR A 62 -0.68 -7.54 -5.68
CA THR A 62 0.73 -7.84 -5.34
C THR A 62 0.99 -9.32 -5.06
N LEU A 63 -0.06 -10.09 -4.77
CA LEU A 63 -0.05 -11.54 -4.57
C LEU A 63 -0.40 -12.34 -5.83
N GLY A 64 -0.63 -11.69 -6.97
CA GLY A 64 -1.01 -12.34 -8.22
C GLY A 64 -2.51 -12.66 -8.36
N TYR A 65 -3.35 -12.28 -7.40
CA TYR A 65 -4.80 -12.45 -7.53
C TYR A 65 -5.40 -11.41 -8.47
N ARG A 66 -6.45 -11.80 -9.18
CA ARG A 66 -7.48 -10.93 -9.76
C ARG A 66 -8.55 -10.66 -8.71
N PRO A 67 -8.73 -9.41 -8.26
CA PRO A 67 -9.83 -9.08 -7.37
C PRO A 67 -11.18 -9.41 -8.00
N ALA A 68 -12.16 -9.74 -7.15
CA ALA A 68 -13.52 -10.01 -7.62
C ALA A 68 -14.12 -8.80 -8.36
N ALA A 69 -14.80 -9.03 -9.48
CA ALA A 69 -15.42 -7.96 -10.27
C ALA A 69 -16.32 -7.07 -9.40
N ALA A 70 -17.19 -7.66 -8.55
CA ALA A 70 -18.05 -6.90 -7.64
C ALA A 70 -17.27 -5.99 -6.66
N ALA A 71 -16.05 -6.34 -6.30
CA ALA A 71 -15.20 -5.54 -5.42
C ALA A 71 -14.58 -4.34 -6.18
N VAL A 72 -14.21 -4.54 -7.44
CA VAL A 72 -13.72 -3.47 -8.32
C VAL A 72 -14.85 -2.55 -8.76
N ASP A 73 -16.02 -3.11 -9.09
CA ASP A 73 -17.24 -2.38 -9.42
C ASP A 73 -17.70 -1.51 -8.26
N TRP A 74 -17.59 -2.01 -7.02
CA TRP A 74 -17.87 -1.21 -5.84
C TRP A 74 -16.95 0.02 -5.77
N LEU A 75 -15.63 -0.16 -5.95
CA LEU A 75 -14.66 0.94 -5.90
C LEU A 75 -14.93 1.95 -7.02
N THR A 76 -15.01 1.49 -8.26
CA THR A 76 -15.26 2.35 -9.43
C THR A 76 -16.59 3.10 -9.32
N GLY A 77 -17.63 2.48 -8.76
CA GLY A 77 -18.92 3.13 -8.49
C GLY A 77 -18.84 4.28 -7.48
N GLN A 78 -17.81 4.33 -6.63
CA GLN A 78 -17.59 5.47 -5.73
C GLN A 78 -17.14 6.73 -6.47
N GLN A 79 -16.60 6.62 -7.69
CA GLN A 79 -16.04 7.76 -8.42
C GLN A 79 -17.11 8.80 -8.78
N CYS A 80 -16.79 10.08 -8.55
CA CYS A 80 -17.57 11.21 -9.04
C CYS A 80 -17.32 11.46 -10.53
N ALA A 81 -18.24 12.17 -11.20
CA ALA A 81 -18.12 12.46 -12.64
C ALA A 81 -16.84 13.22 -13.03
N ASN A 82 -16.33 14.07 -12.11
CA ASN A 82 -15.07 14.82 -12.25
C ASN A 82 -13.81 13.97 -11.96
N GLY A 83 -13.96 12.68 -11.61
CA GLY A 83 -12.87 11.77 -11.30
C GLY A 83 -12.53 11.60 -9.82
N SER A 84 -13.04 12.49 -8.94
CA SER A 84 -12.69 12.47 -7.52
C SER A 84 -13.38 11.35 -6.74
N PHE A 85 -12.82 10.98 -5.60
CA PHE A 85 -13.41 10.08 -4.63
C PHE A 85 -13.55 10.79 -3.28
N ALA A 86 -14.63 10.51 -2.56
CA ALA A 86 -14.74 10.73 -1.12
C ALA A 86 -14.41 9.43 -0.38
N ALA A 87 -14.13 9.50 0.92
CA ALA A 87 -13.95 8.31 1.76
C ALA A 87 -15.06 7.25 1.58
N PHE A 88 -16.31 7.69 1.43
CA PHE A 88 -17.44 6.81 1.11
C PHE A 88 -18.65 7.60 0.57
N ARG A 89 -19.38 7.00 -0.37
CA ARG A 89 -20.68 7.44 -0.86
C ARG A 89 -21.71 6.33 -0.66
N ALA A 90 -22.67 6.59 0.21
CA ALA A 90 -23.77 5.65 0.51
C ALA A 90 -24.74 5.45 -0.67
N ALA A 91 -24.86 6.42 -1.58
CA ALA A 91 -25.76 6.37 -2.73
C ALA A 91 -25.01 6.74 -4.03
N PRO A 92 -24.14 5.85 -4.55
CA PRO A 92 -23.27 6.15 -5.69
C PRO A 92 -24.03 6.44 -7.00
N ALA A 93 -25.29 5.97 -7.11
CA ALA A 93 -26.18 6.28 -8.23
C ALA A 93 -26.60 7.76 -8.30
N LYS A 94 -26.51 8.51 -7.20
CA LYS A 94 -26.79 9.95 -7.19
C LYS A 94 -25.53 10.71 -7.65
N PRO A 95 -25.63 11.69 -8.56
CA PRO A 95 -24.50 12.54 -8.92
C PRO A 95 -23.84 13.15 -7.68
N CYS A 96 -22.52 13.37 -7.74
CA CYS A 96 -21.84 14.08 -6.67
C CYS A 96 -22.27 15.55 -6.65
N ASP A 97 -22.59 16.04 -5.47
CA ASP A 97 -22.92 17.43 -5.17
C ASP A 97 -21.91 18.00 -4.15
N ASP A 98 -22.10 19.26 -3.73
CA ASP A 98 -21.21 19.95 -2.78
C ASP A 98 -21.17 19.32 -1.37
N LYS A 99 -22.07 18.36 -1.09
CA LYS A 99 -22.10 17.62 0.17
C LYS A 99 -21.13 16.44 0.14
N VAL A 100 -20.81 15.91 -1.04
CA VAL A 100 -19.78 14.88 -1.19
C VAL A 100 -18.43 15.50 -0.87
N LYS A 101 -17.82 15.06 0.23
CA LYS A 101 -16.51 15.52 0.68
C LYS A 101 -15.42 14.70 0.01
N ALA A 102 -15.19 14.99 -1.27
CA ALA A 102 -14.08 14.41 -2.00
C ALA A 102 -12.74 14.84 -1.40
N ASP A 103 -11.80 13.91 -1.33
CA ASP A 103 -10.50 14.08 -0.70
C ASP A 103 -9.38 13.49 -1.56
N THR A 104 -8.17 14.02 -1.37
CA THR A 104 -7.00 13.66 -2.19
C THR A 104 -6.50 12.26 -1.89
N ASN A 105 -6.62 11.80 -0.64
CA ASN A 105 -6.07 10.52 -0.20
C ASN A 105 -6.89 9.33 -0.70
N SER A 106 -8.22 9.37 -0.57
CA SER A 106 -9.14 8.39 -1.13
C SER A 106 -9.01 8.33 -2.65
N THR A 107 -8.91 9.48 -3.32
CA THR A 107 -8.73 9.55 -4.77
C THR A 107 -7.42 8.91 -5.19
N ALA A 108 -6.32 9.24 -4.51
CA ALA A 108 -5.00 8.72 -4.82
C ALA A 108 -4.86 7.22 -4.50
N ALA A 109 -5.46 6.73 -3.41
CA ALA A 109 -5.51 5.30 -3.11
C ALA A 109 -6.30 4.55 -4.19
N ALA A 110 -7.45 5.07 -4.61
CA ALA A 110 -8.24 4.50 -5.69
C ALA A 110 -7.47 4.45 -7.02
N VAL A 111 -6.69 5.49 -7.34
CA VAL A 111 -5.81 5.49 -8.53
C VAL A 111 -4.80 4.34 -8.46
N GLN A 112 -4.09 4.18 -7.33
CA GLN A 112 -3.08 3.12 -7.20
C GLN A 112 -3.70 1.72 -7.32
N ALA A 113 -4.87 1.50 -6.73
CA ALA A 113 -5.59 0.23 -6.83
C ALA A 113 -6.10 -0.02 -8.25
N LEU A 114 -6.76 0.96 -8.86
CA LEU A 114 -7.36 0.84 -10.18
C LEU A 114 -6.31 0.74 -11.29
N ALA A 115 -5.15 1.39 -11.14
CA ALA A 115 -4.04 1.23 -12.08
C ALA A 115 -3.44 -0.18 -12.02
N ALA A 116 -3.53 -0.87 -10.88
CA ALA A 116 -3.11 -2.26 -10.74
C ALA A 116 -4.15 -3.27 -11.24
N THR A 117 -5.38 -2.83 -11.54
CA THR A 117 -6.46 -3.66 -12.12
C THR A 117 -6.67 -3.34 -13.59
N ASP A 118 -6.76 -4.36 -14.45
CA ASP A 118 -6.88 -4.15 -15.89
C ASP A 118 -8.22 -3.47 -16.26
N GLY A 119 -8.22 -2.68 -17.34
CA GLY A 119 -9.46 -2.11 -17.91
C GLY A 119 -9.96 -0.78 -17.31
N HIS A 120 -9.25 -0.19 -16.35
CA HIS A 120 -9.72 1.01 -15.63
C HIS A 120 -9.00 2.33 -15.99
N GLY A 121 -8.29 2.38 -17.12
CA GLY A 121 -7.50 3.55 -17.55
C GLY A 121 -8.28 4.87 -17.63
N ILE A 122 -9.56 4.84 -18.04
CA ILE A 122 -10.41 6.04 -18.10
C ILE A 122 -10.69 6.58 -16.68
N ALA A 123 -11.01 5.70 -15.73
CA ALA A 123 -11.27 6.09 -14.34
C ALA A 123 -10.00 6.65 -13.69
N VAL A 124 -8.85 5.99 -13.93
CA VAL A 124 -7.53 6.45 -13.47
C VAL A 124 -7.20 7.83 -14.04
N GLY A 125 -7.35 8.03 -15.36
CA GLY A 125 -7.07 9.31 -16.01
C GLY A 125 -7.87 10.47 -15.42
N LYS A 126 -9.19 10.29 -15.24
CA LYS A 126 -10.04 11.32 -14.63
C LYS A 126 -9.63 11.66 -13.20
N ALA A 127 -9.29 10.65 -12.40
CA ALA A 127 -8.85 10.86 -11.02
C ALA A 127 -7.51 11.61 -10.96
N VAL A 128 -6.57 11.26 -11.84
CA VAL A 128 -5.28 11.97 -11.99
C VAL A 128 -5.49 13.42 -12.42
N ASP A 129 -6.37 13.68 -13.39
CA ASP A 129 -6.69 15.04 -13.83
C ASP A 129 -7.32 15.87 -12.71
N TRP A 130 -8.20 15.26 -11.90
CA TRP A 130 -8.73 15.91 -10.71
C TRP A 130 -7.64 16.24 -9.70
N LEU A 131 -6.74 15.29 -9.38
CA LEU A 131 -5.61 15.51 -8.47
C LEU A 131 -4.72 16.67 -8.94
N LYS A 132 -4.39 16.73 -10.25
CA LYS A 132 -3.65 17.86 -10.85
C LYS A 132 -4.39 19.19 -10.67
N SER A 133 -5.73 19.18 -10.81
CA SER A 133 -6.54 20.41 -10.71
C SER A 133 -6.53 21.03 -9.30
N VAL A 134 -6.40 20.21 -8.26
CA VAL A 134 -6.45 20.63 -6.85
C VAL A 134 -5.08 20.79 -6.18
N GLN A 135 -3.98 20.69 -6.94
CA GLN A 135 -2.63 20.92 -6.45
C GLN A 135 -2.46 22.38 -5.95
N ASN A 136 -1.84 22.54 -4.78
CA ASN A 136 -1.57 23.83 -4.18
C ASN A 136 -0.36 24.52 -4.85
N LYS A 137 -0.25 25.85 -4.69
CA LYS A 137 0.82 26.66 -5.30
C LYS A 137 2.23 26.30 -4.83
N ASP A 138 2.36 25.61 -3.69
CA ASP A 138 3.63 25.11 -3.18
C ASP A 138 4.09 23.81 -3.84
N GLY A 139 3.24 23.20 -4.68
CA GLY A 139 3.49 21.93 -5.36
C GLY A 139 2.92 20.72 -4.62
N GLY A 140 2.42 20.89 -3.39
CA GLY A 140 1.86 19.82 -2.58
C GLY A 140 0.33 19.71 -2.65
N TRP A 141 -0.20 18.82 -1.80
CA TRP A 141 -1.63 18.61 -1.60
C TRP A 141 -1.96 18.58 -0.11
N GLY A 142 -3.10 19.14 0.24
CA GLY A 142 -3.75 18.87 1.52
C GLY A 142 -4.76 17.73 1.37
N TYR A 143 -5.17 17.15 2.50
CA TYR A 143 -6.21 16.10 2.53
C TYR A 143 -7.49 16.53 1.79
N TYR A 144 -8.00 17.73 2.08
CA TYR A 144 -9.10 18.34 1.33
C TYR A 144 -8.58 19.44 0.39
N PRO A 145 -9.14 19.57 -0.83
CA PRO A 145 -8.80 20.66 -1.75
C PRO A 145 -8.89 22.04 -1.08
N GLY A 146 -7.87 22.87 -1.31
CA GLY A 146 -7.77 24.21 -0.73
C GLY A 146 -7.27 24.26 0.72
N GLY A 147 -7.10 23.12 1.38
CA GLY A 147 -6.40 23.03 2.66
C GLY A 147 -4.87 23.18 2.50
N PRO A 148 -4.13 23.47 3.59
CA PRO A 148 -2.67 23.51 3.56
C PRO A 148 -2.10 22.16 3.10
N SER A 149 -1.02 22.20 2.32
CA SER A 149 -0.31 20.99 1.92
C SER A 149 0.30 20.28 3.12
N ASP A 150 0.30 18.94 3.08
CA ASP A 150 0.91 18.09 4.10
C ASP A 150 1.73 16.96 3.48
N THR A 151 2.67 16.41 4.26
CA THR A 151 3.58 15.36 3.80
C THR A 151 2.84 14.10 3.37
N ASN A 152 1.86 13.64 4.15
CA ASN A 152 1.15 12.38 3.90
C ASN A 152 0.35 12.44 2.59
N SER A 153 -0.53 13.43 2.45
CA SER A 153 -1.39 13.61 1.29
C SER A 153 -0.56 13.85 0.03
N THR A 154 0.49 14.69 0.12
CA THR A 154 1.42 14.90 -0.99
C THR A 154 2.08 13.58 -1.43
N SER A 155 2.51 12.75 -0.48
CA SER A 155 3.21 11.49 -0.77
C SER A 155 2.29 10.43 -1.37
N VAL A 156 1.06 10.31 -0.87
CA VAL A 156 0.08 9.37 -1.43
C VAL A 156 -0.30 9.79 -2.86
N VAL A 157 -0.41 11.10 -3.14
CA VAL A 157 -0.64 11.62 -4.49
C VAL A 157 0.56 11.35 -5.41
N ILE A 158 1.80 11.51 -4.93
CA ILE A 158 3.01 11.12 -5.69
C ILE A 158 2.94 9.63 -6.09
N GLY A 159 2.56 8.76 -5.15
CA GLY A 159 2.37 7.33 -5.41
C GLY A 159 1.29 7.05 -6.47
N ALA A 160 0.18 7.78 -6.43
CA ALA A 160 -0.89 7.69 -7.43
C ALA A 160 -0.45 8.13 -8.83
N LEU A 161 0.25 9.26 -8.94
CA LEU A 161 0.79 9.75 -10.21
C LEU A 161 1.74 8.72 -10.81
N THR A 162 2.65 8.18 -9.99
CA THR A 162 3.60 7.14 -10.39
C THR A 162 2.88 5.88 -10.88
N ALA A 163 1.88 5.39 -10.13
CA ALA A 163 1.12 4.20 -10.50
C ALA A 163 0.34 4.39 -11.82
N ALA A 164 -0.09 5.61 -12.11
CA ALA A 164 -0.75 5.97 -13.36
C ALA A 164 0.22 6.28 -14.52
N GLY A 165 1.54 6.08 -14.34
CA GLY A 165 2.56 6.37 -15.35
C GLY A 165 2.78 7.86 -15.62
N THR A 166 2.32 8.73 -14.73
CA THR A 166 2.61 10.18 -14.78
C THR A 166 3.83 10.48 -13.92
N ASP A 167 4.87 11.09 -14.49
CA ASP A 167 6.01 11.54 -13.69
C ASP A 167 5.57 12.64 -12.70
N PRO A 168 5.70 12.44 -11.38
CA PRO A 168 5.34 13.44 -10.40
C PRO A 168 6.11 14.77 -10.58
N ALA A 169 7.30 14.76 -11.17
CA ALA A 169 8.09 15.97 -11.43
C ALA A 169 7.47 16.89 -12.50
N ASP A 170 6.63 16.33 -13.38
CA ASP A 170 5.94 17.06 -14.45
C ASP A 170 4.61 17.68 -13.96
N VAL A 171 4.08 17.22 -12.84
CA VAL A 171 2.84 17.76 -12.25
C VAL A 171 3.16 19.00 -11.43
N ARG A 172 2.96 20.16 -12.05
CA ARG A 172 3.36 21.44 -11.49
C ARG A 172 2.21 22.42 -11.31
N LYS A 173 2.25 23.15 -10.20
CA LYS A 173 1.45 24.34 -9.95
C LYS A 173 2.36 25.53 -9.66
N SER A 174 2.17 26.64 -10.37
CA SER A 174 3.01 27.84 -10.20
C SER A 174 4.52 27.54 -10.32
N GLY A 175 4.89 26.63 -11.21
CA GLY A 175 6.28 26.21 -11.44
C GLY A 175 6.82 25.16 -10.46
N LYS A 176 6.09 24.81 -9.39
CA LYS A 176 6.53 23.87 -8.35
C LYS A 176 5.87 22.50 -8.50
N SER A 177 6.69 21.46 -8.35
CA SER A 177 6.30 20.04 -8.30
C SER A 177 6.11 19.57 -6.85
N PRO A 178 5.53 18.37 -6.61
CA PRO A 178 5.56 17.71 -5.30
C PRO A 178 6.93 17.68 -4.64
N TYR A 179 7.99 17.49 -5.42
CA TYR A 179 9.35 17.35 -4.91
C TYR A 179 9.94 18.67 -4.40
N ASP A 180 9.38 19.81 -4.80
CA ASP A 180 9.74 21.12 -4.27
C ASP A 180 9.05 21.41 -2.93
N ALA A 181 7.95 20.70 -2.61
CA ALA A 181 7.22 20.86 -1.36
C ALA A 181 7.83 20.05 -0.21
N LEU A 182 8.22 18.79 -0.47
CA LEU A 182 8.72 17.86 0.57
C LEU A 182 9.86 18.43 1.44
N PRO A 183 10.89 19.13 0.90
CA PRO A 183 11.95 19.70 1.73
C PRO A 183 11.45 20.68 2.80
N ALA A 184 10.33 21.35 2.58
CA ALA A 184 9.77 22.33 3.53
C ALA A 184 9.23 21.69 4.82
N TRP A 185 8.96 20.38 4.81
CA TRP A 185 8.52 19.63 5.99
C TRP A 185 9.63 18.79 6.62
N SER A 186 10.83 18.78 6.03
CA SER A 186 12.00 18.09 6.60
C SER A 186 12.51 18.88 7.81
N ILE A 187 12.67 18.18 8.93
CA ILE A 187 13.21 18.77 10.14
C ILE A 187 14.73 18.92 9.99
N PRO A 188 15.30 20.10 10.26
CA PRO A 188 16.74 20.31 10.22
C PRO A 188 17.51 19.32 11.10
N CYS A 189 18.65 18.82 10.61
CA CYS A 189 19.40 17.73 11.25
C CYS A 189 19.94 18.07 12.64
N ASP A 190 20.06 19.35 12.98
CA ASP A 190 20.52 19.87 14.27
C ASP A 190 19.39 20.06 15.29
N GLN A 191 18.14 19.75 14.91
CA GLN A 191 16.97 19.85 15.79
C GLN A 191 16.52 18.47 16.29
N ASP A 192 15.67 18.49 17.32
CA ASP A 192 15.03 17.28 17.82
C ASP A 192 14.19 16.62 16.71
N GLY A 193 14.45 15.33 16.48
CA GLY A 193 13.90 14.59 15.34
C GLY A 193 14.46 14.99 13.97
N GLY A 194 15.66 15.57 13.92
CA GLY A 194 16.34 15.92 12.68
C GLY A 194 16.34 14.81 11.64
N GLY A 195 15.98 15.16 10.41
CA GLY A 195 15.82 14.24 9.28
C GLY A 195 14.43 13.57 9.16
N ALA A 196 13.61 13.62 10.21
CA ALA A 196 12.19 13.26 10.07
C ALA A 196 11.42 14.30 9.25
N LEU A 197 10.23 13.91 8.80
CA LEU A 197 9.25 14.85 8.27
C LEU A 197 8.17 15.15 9.31
N ALA A 198 7.70 16.38 9.29
CA ALA A 198 6.46 16.75 9.95
C ALA A 198 5.25 16.43 9.07
N TYR A 199 4.08 16.21 9.69
CA TYR A 199 2.82 16.19 8.96
C TYR A 199 2.57 17.55 8.29
N GLN A 200 2.59 18.62 9.09
CA GLN A 200 2.49 20.02 8.70
C GLN A 200 3.27 20.88 9.71
N ALA A 201 3.57 22.12 9.33
CA ALA A 201 4.00 23.11 10.30
C ALA A 201 2.82 23.53 11.21
N ASP A 202 3.10 23.75 12.49
CA ASP A 202 2.10 24.33 13.39
C ASP A 202 1.81 25.80 13.04
N LYS A 203 0.89 26.43 13.78
CA LYS A 203 0.51 27.84 13.54
C LYS A 203 1.67 28.84 13.70
N LYS A 204 2.78 28.45 14.33
CA LYS A 204 3.99 29.25 14.52
C LYS A 204 5.09 28.87 13.52
N GLY A 205 4.83 27.95 12.59
CA GLY A 205 5.82 27.45 11.64
C GLY A 205 6.73 26.36 12.21
N LYS A 206 6.46 25.84 13.42
CA LYS A 206 7.29 24.78 14.03
C LYS A 206 6.95 23.44 13.38
N LEU A 207 8.00 22.70 13.01
CA LEU A 207 7.92 21.32 12.55
C LEU A 207 8.09 20.37 13.74
N LEU A 208 7.30 19.30 13.77
CA LEU A 208 7.37 18.25 14.80
C LEU A 208 7.56 16.90 14.11
N ALA A 209 8.52 16.12 14.59
CA ALA A 209 8.83 14.83 14.01
C ALA A 209 7.62 13.92 14.10
N ASN A 210 7.23 13.33 12.97
CA ASN A 210 6.09 12.46 12.87
C ASN A 210 6.50 11.23 12.06
N ALA A 211 6.47 10.06 12.68
CA ALA A 211 6.98 8.84 12.07
C ALA A 211 6.11 8.36 10.89
N ASP A 212 4.80 8.57 10.95
CA ASP A 212 3.87 8.31 9.84
C ASP A 212 4.18 9.21 8.64
N ALA A 213 4.23 10.53 8.86
CA ALA A 213 4.61 11.49 7.84
C ALA A 213 6.01 11.20 7.27
N THR A 214 6.93 10.71 8.10
CA THR A 214 8.28 10.33 7.66
C THR A 214 8.26 9.10 6.76
N ALA A 215 7.46 8.07 7.09
CA ALA A 215 7.30 6.88 6.24
C ALA A 215 6.63 7.23 4.90
N ALA A 216 5.54 8.00 4.94
CA ALA A 216 4.87 8.49 3.75
C ALA A 216 5.82 9.35 2.88
N GLY A 217 6.48 10.34 3.48
CA GLY A 217 7.39 11.25 2.78
C GLY A 217 8.65 10.57 2.26
N LEU A 218 9.13 9.49 2.88
CA LEU A 218 10.18 8.63 2.32
C LEU A 218 9.71 7.99 1.00
N LEU A 219 8.56 7.31 0.99
CA LEU A 219 8.00 6.73 -0.23
C LEU A 219 7.71 7.79 -1.30
N GLY A 220 7.14 8.93 -0.89
CA GLY A 220 6.89 10.08 -1.74
C GLY A 220 8.18 10.59 -2.37
N ALA A 221 9.22 10.84 -1.57
CA ALA A 221 10.52 11.28 -2.04
C ALA A 221 11.19 10.28 -3.00
N LEU A 222 10.96 8.97 -2.81
CA LEU A 222 11.41 7.92 -3.73
C LEU A 222 10.54 7.81 -5.00
N GLY A 223 9.39 8.49 -5.05
CA GLY A 223 8.45 8.40 -6.17
C GLY A 223 7.84 7.01 -6.25
N LYS A 224 7.42 6.47 -5.10
CA LYS A 224 6.88 5.12 -4.97
C LYS A 224 5.48 5.17 -4.34
N GLY A 225 4.64 4.21 -4.72
CA GLY A 225 3.32 3.98 -4.13
C GLY A 225 3.34 2.87 -3.07
N PHE A 226 2.15 2.46 -2.62
CA PHE A 226 1.99 1.48 -1.53
C PHE A 226 2.56 0.09 -1.87
N ALA A 227 2.54 -0.30 -3.15
CA ALA A 227 3.10 -1.57 -3.64
C ALA A 227 4.60 -1.47 -3.99
N ALA A 228 5.36 -0.66 -3.26
CA ALA A 228 6.79 -0.54 -3.47
C ALA A 228 7.51 -1.86 -3.16
N GLN A 229 8.56 -2.15 -3.92
CA GLN A 229 9.48 -3.25 -3.68
C GLN A 229 10.82 -2.74 -3.17
N ALA A 230 11.65 -3.65 -2.67
CA ALA A 230 12.98 -3.32 -2.18
C ALA A 230 13.82 -2.54 -3.20
N GLY A 231 14.37 -1.41 -2.75
CA GLY A 231 15.26 -0.56 -3.54
C GLY A 231 16.73 -0.85 -3.32
N LYS A 232 17.58 0.05 -3.84
CA LYS A 232 19.02 0.04 -3.58
C LYS A 232 19.32 0.95 -2.41
N ALA A 233 20.12 0.46 -1.46
CA ALA A 233 20.50 1.24 -0.28
C ALA A 233 21.15 2.58 -0.68
N PRO A 234 20.88 3.66 0.09
CA PRO A 234 21.44 4.96 -0.20
C PRO A 234 22.95 4.99 0.05
N ALA A 235 23.64 5.91 -0.61
CA ALA A 235 25.09 6.08 -0.43
C ALA A 235 25.46 6.76 0.90
N ARG A 236 24.49 7.35 1.60
CA ARG A 236 24.67 8.11 2.84
C ARG A 236 23.67 7.68 3.89
N ASP A 237 24.16 7.57 5.12
CA ASP A 237 23.37 7.22 6.30
C ASP A 237 23.27 8.35 7.32
N THR A 238 23.91 9.49 7.04
CA THR A 238 23.93 10.65 7.93
C THR A 238 22.98 11.72 7.43
N CYS A 239 22.20 12.29 8.35
CA CYS A 239 21.31 13.41 8.04
C CYS A 239 22.10 14.58 7.45
N ALA A 240 21.61 15.14 6.35
CA ALA A 240 22.12 16.37 5.73
C ALA A 240 20.99 17.37 5.49
N LYS A 241 21.32 18.63 5.21
CA LYS A 241 20.29 19.62 4.83
C LYS A 241 19.51 19.11 3.61
N ALA A 242 18.19 18.96 3.76
CA ALA A 242 17.31 18.51 2.69
C ALA A 242 16.96 19.68 1.76
N GLU A 243 17.46 19.62 0.52
CA GLU A 243 17.11 20.57 -0.55
C GLU A 243 16.51 19.85 -1.76
N THR A 244 16.77 18.55 -1.88
CA THR A 244 16.31 17.69 -2.96
C THR A 244 15.51 16.52 -2.42
N ARG A 245 14.65 15.92 -3.25
CA ARG A 245 13.93 14.68 -2.91
C ARG A 245 14.86 13.56 -2.45
N THR A 246 16.06 13.42 -3.02
CA THR A 246 17.01 12.38 -2.62
C THR A 246 17.50 12.60 -1.19
N GLN A 247 17.84 13.85 -0.82
CA GLN A 247 18.23 14.16 0.56
C GLN A 247 17.06 13.99 1.54
N VAL A 248 15.82 14.31 1.13
CA VAL A 248 14.63 14.01 1.94
C VAL A 248 14.52 12.50 2.20
N ALA A 249 14.67 11.68 1.15
CA ALA A 249 14.62 10.22 1.28
C ALA A 249 15.73 9.68 2.20
N ASP A 250 17.00 10.06 1.96
CA ASP A 250 18.14 9.61 2.77
C ASP A 250 17.94 9.92 4.26
N ASN A 251 17.50 11.15 4.57
CA ASN A 251 17.24 11.62 5.92
C ASN A 251 16.09 10.86 6.60
N ALA A 252 14.96 10.75 5.90
CA ALA A 252 13.77 10.08 6.41
C ALA A 252 14.05 8.59 6.65
N GLY A 253 14.76 7.94 5.74
CA GLY A 253 15.21 6.54 5.86
C GLY A 253 16.13 6.34 7.07
N ALA A 254 17.11 7.23 7.27
CA ALA A 254 18.01 7.17 8.43
C ALA A 254 17.24 7.36 9.75
N TYR A 255 16.30 8.31 9.81
CA TYR A 255 15.46 8.54 10.98
C TYR A 255 14.60 7.31 11.34
N LEU A 256 13.88 6.76 10.36
CA LEU A 256 13.04 5.57 10.57
C LEU A 256 13.86 4.35 10.95
N ALA A 257 15.03 4.15 10.31
CA ALA A 257 15.94 3.07 10.64
C ALA A 257 16.41 3.15 12.09
N ALA A 258 16.77 4.34 12.57
CA ALA A 258 17.15 4.57 13.96
C ALA A 258 15.97 4.32 14.92
N ALA A 259 14.76 4.75 14.56
CA ALA A 259 13.56 4.54 15.37
C ALA A 259 13.26 3.03 15.55
N VAL A 260 13.20 2.26 14.46
CA VAL A 260 12.92 0.82 14.53
C VAL A 260 14.09 0.00 15.09
N ALA A 261 15.34 0.50 14.98
CA ALA A 261 16.48 -0.16 15.59
C ALA A 261 16.36 -0.24 17.13
N ARG A 262 15.68 0.71 17.78
CA ARG A 262 15.53 0.75 19.25
C ARG A 262 14.50 -0.25 19.76
N THR A 263 13.35 -0.34 19.10
CA THR A 263 12.14 -1.00 19.64
C THR A 263 11.59 -2.10 18.72
N GLY A 264 12.06 -2.17 17.48
CA GLY A 264 11.48 -3.01 16.42
C GLY A 264 10.15 -2.46 15.86
N HIS A 265 9.68 -1.31 16.32
CA HIS A 265 8.41 -0.73 15.88
C HIS A 265 8.36 0.77 16.10
N LEU A 266 7.47 1.45 15.38
CA LEU A 266 7.14 2.84 15.66
C LEU A 266 6.10 2.92 16.78
N LYS A 267 6.14 4.02 17.52
CA LYS A 267 5.17 4.32 18.57
C LYS A 267 4.18 5.36 18.09
N SER A 268 2.94 5.28 18.57
CA SER A 268 1.93 6.31 18.31
C SER A 268 2.29 7.57 19.11
N ALA A 269 2.26 8.72 18.44
CA ALA A 269 2.51 10.03 19.06
C ALA A 269 1.19 10.83 19.13
N LEU A 270 0.29 10.42 20.04
CA LEU A 270 -0.88 11.20 20.39
C LEU A 270 -0.53 12.14 21.55
N PRO A 271 -0.60 13.48 21.39
CA PRO A 271 -0.27 14.41 22.46
C PRO A 271 -1.08 14.13 23.74
N GLY A 272 -0.38 13.81 24.83
CA GLY A 272 -0.99 13.53 26.13
C GLY A 272 -1.48 12.10 26.35
N ALA A 273 -1.27 11.20 25.39
CA ALA A 273 -1.48 9.75 25.58
C ALA A 273 -0.17 9.04 25.95
N GLU A 274 -0.27 7.86 26.53
CA GLU A 274 0.90 6.99 26.72
C GLU A 274 1.43 6.49 25.38
N ASP A 275 2.75 6.38 25.28
CA ASP A 275 3.43 5.72 24.17
C ASP A 275 2.91 4.28 24.03
N GLN A 276 2.31 3.97 22.89
CA GLN A 276 1.87 2.62 22.55
C GLN A 276 2.41 2.21 21.18
N PRO A 277 2.64 0.91 20.93
CA PRO A 277 3.04 0.45 19.61
C PRO A 277 2.04 0.83 18.53
N ASP A 278 2.54 1.31 17.40
CA ASP A 278 1.73 1.67 16.24
C ASP A 278 1.96 0.68 15.10
N PHE A 279 1.07 -0.29 15.00
CA PHE A 279 1.19 -1.39 14.03
C PHE A 279 1.06 -0.91 12.58
N GLY A 280 0.13 0.00 12.30
CA GLY A 280 -0.10 0.52 10.95
C GLY A 280 1.10 1.31 10.46
N ASN A 281 1.57 2.28 11.26
CA ASN A 281 2.74 3.08 10.92
C ASN A 281 4.00 2.22 10.84
N THR A 282 4.13 1.19 11.68
CA THR A 282 5.24 0.24 11.58
C THR A 282 5.20 -0.54 10.26
N ALA A 283 4.03 -0.96 9.78
CA ALA A 283 3.89 -1.61 8.48
C ALA A 283 4.25 -0.67 7.32
N ASP A 284 3.80 0.59 7.37
CA ASP A 284 4.14 1.59 6.36
C ASP A 284 5.65 1.92 6.38
N ALA A 285 6.27 1.95 7.57
CA ALA A 285 7.72 2.10 7.71
C ALA A 285 8.50 0.91 7.13
N VAL A 286 7.99 -0.32 7.23
CA VAL A 286 8.60 -1.47 6.55
C VAL A 286 8.62 -1.25 5.04
N VAL A 287 7.49 -0.83 4.44
CA VAL A 287 7.39 -0.55 3.00
C VAL A 287 8.37 0.57 2.61
N ALA A 288 8.40 1.66 3.38
CA ALA A 288 9.26 2.81 3.11
C ALA A 288 10.76 2.48 3.22
N LEU A 289 11.17 1.81 4.30
CA LEU A 289 12.56 1.39 4.51
C LEU A 289 13.02 0.36 3.47
N ALA A 290 12.14 -0.57 3.10
CA ALA A 290 12.44 -1.53 2.03
C ALA A 290 12.63 -0.80 0.70
N ALA A 291 11.72 0.13 0.33
CA ALA A 291 11.82 0.93 -0.89
C ALA A 291 13.09 1.80 -0.95
N ASP A 292 13.55 2.29 0.20
CA ASP A 292 14.83 3.02 0.34
C ASP A 292 16.04 2.08 0.24
N GLY A 293 15.84 0.76 0.29
CA GLY A 293 16.91 -0.24 0.29
C GLY A 293 17.53 -0.51 1.65
N ARG A 294 17.01 0.10 2.72
CA ARG A 294 17.37 -0.17 4.14
C ARG A 294 16.67 -1.44 4.64
N THR A 295 16.97 -2.56 3.98
CA THR A 295 16.27 -3.83 4.16
C THR A 295 16.48 -4.45 5.56
N GLU A 296 17.64 -4.27 6.19
CA GLU A 296 17.90 -4.80 7.53
C GLU A 296 16.99 -4.17 8.61
N PRO A 297 16.91 -2.83 8.76
CA PRO A 297 15.90 -2.19 9.60
C PRO A 297 14.46 -2.59 9.25
N ALA A 298 14.12 -2.69 7.96
CA ALA A 298 12.79 -3.10 7.52
C ALA A 298 12.45 -4.53 7.97
N LYS A 299 13.37 -5.50 7.81
CA LYS A 299 13.20 -6.89 8.29
C LYS A 299 13.02 -6.94 9.81
N LYS A 300 13.76 -6.13 10.57
CA LYS A 300 13.60 -6.04 12.03
C LYS A 300 12.19 -5.59 12.41
N ALA A 301 11.67 -4.57 11.74
CA ALA A 301 10.31 -4.10 11.96
C ALA A 301 9.25 -5.12 11.54
N TYR A 302 9.46 -5.78 10.40
CA TYR A 302 8.58 -6.84 9.91
C TYR A 302 8.52 -8.03 10.88
N ALA A 303 9.66 -8.50 11.39
CA ALA A 303 9.70 -9.59 12.36
C ALA A 303 8.96 -9.25 13.67
N TRP A 304 8.97 -7.97 14.08
CA TRP A 304 8.15 -7.52 15.20
C TRP A 304 6.67 -7.56 14.86
N LEU A 305 6.27 -7.13 13.66
CA LEU A 305 4.88 -7.22 13.20
C LEU A 305 4.41 -8.67 13.15
N GLU A 306 5.20 -9.60 12.61
CA GLU A 306 4.88 -11.04 12.55
C GLU A 306 4.52 -11.61 13.93
N LYS A 307 5.23 -11.18 14.96
CA LYS A 307 5.02 -11.65 16.33
C LYS A 307 3.81 -11.00 17.02
N ASN A 308 3.45 -9.76 16.67
CA ASN A 308 2.56 -8.94 17.51
C ASN A 308 1.30 -8.41 16.79
N ALA A 309 1.28 -8.33 15.45
CA ALA A 309 0.27 -7.59 14.70
C ALA A 309 -0.98 -8.42 14.33
N GLY A 310 -0.96 -9.74 14.53
CA GLY A 310 -2.09 -10.63 14.20
C GLY A 310 -3.42 -10.20 14.84
N PRO A 311 -3.49 -10.03 16.18
CA PRO A 311 -4.69 -9.55 16.86
C PRO A 311 -5.14 -8.16 16.40
N TRP A 312 -4.18 -7.25 16.17
CA TRP A 312 -4.46 -5.91 15.66
C TRP A 312 -5.12 -5.96 14.28
N ALA A 313 -4.60 -6.78 13.36
CA ALA A 313 -5.17 -6.92 12.02
C ALA A 313 -6.57 -7.56 12.06
N ALA A 314 -6.78 -8.56 12.91
CA ALA A 314 -8.09 -9.16 13.12
C ALA A 314 -9.14 -8.16 13.64
N GLN A 315 -8.73 -7.25 14.53
CA GLN A 315 -9.58 -6.20 15.07
C GLN A 315 -9.87 -5.08 14.05
N ASN A 316 -8.87 -4.68 13.25
CA ASN A 316 -8.95 -3.50 12.37
C ASN A 316 -9.36 -3.85 10.92
N GLY A 317 -9.41 -5.13 10.56
CA GLY A 317 -10.05 -5.59 9.35
C GLY A 317 -9.20 -5.42 8.07
N PRO A 318 -9.84 -5.20 6.90
CA PRO A 318 -9.18 -5.39 5.60
C PRO A 318 -7.96 -4.50 5.37
N ALA A 319 -8.02 -3.21 5.72
CA ALA A 319 -6.90 -2.29 5.53
C ALA A 319 -5.67 -2.73 6.34
N ALA A 320 -5.87 -3.19 7.57
CA ALA A 320 -4.78 -3.66 8.42
C ALA A 320 -4.12 -4.91 7.86
N TYR A 321 -4.90 -5.89 7.39
CA TYR A 321 -4.35 -7.06 6.69
C TYR A 321 -3.61 -6.66 5.39
N ALA A 322 -4.18 -5.74 4.62
CA ALA A 322 -3.56 -5.25 3.39
C ALA A 322 -2.22 -4.56 3.65
N GLN A 323 -2.10 -3.73 4.69
CA GLN A 323 -0.84 -3.11 5.09
C GLN A 323 0.23 -4.15 5.44
N LEU A 324 -0.12 -5.19 6.20
CA LEU A 324 0.83 -6.28 6.52
C LEU A 324 1.26 -7.07 5.28
N ILE A 325 0.35 -7.29 4.32
CA ILE A 325 0.67 -7.93 3.04
C ILE A 325 1.59 -7.05 2.19
N LEU A 326 1.35 -5.74 2.15
CA LEU A 326 2.20 -4.78 1.43
C LEU A 326 3.60 -4.70 2.05
N ALA A 327 3.70 -4.74 3.39
CA ALA A 327 4.97 -4.85 4.10
C ALA A 327 5.73 -6.15 3.75
N ALA A 328 5.02 -7.28 3.67
CA ALA A 328 5.60 -8.55 3.22
C ALA A 328 6.08 -8.46 1.77
N HIS A 329 5.25 -7.91 0.88
CA HIS A 329 5.56 -7.71 -0.53
C HIS A 329 6.82 -6.86 -0.73
N ALA A 330 6.96 -5.75 0.01
CA ALA A 330 8.11 -4.86 -0.10
C ALA A 330 9.44 -5.56 0.21
N LEU A 331 9.41 -6.56 1.09
CA LEU A 331 10.57 -7.38 1.47
C LEU A 331 10.70 -8.70 0.69
N GLY A 332 9.75 -9.02 -0.20
CA GLY A 332 9.67 -10.32 -0.87
C GLY A 332 9.36 -11.49 0.07
N GLN A 333 8.73 -11.22 1.22
CA GLN A 333 8.30 -12.23 2.20
C GLN A 333 6.95 -12.84 1.81
N GLN A 334 6.68 -14.05 2.28
CA GLN A 334 5.45 -14.79 2.00
C GLN A 334 4.40 -14.54 3.09
N PRO A 335 3.30 -13.81 2.83
CA PRO A 335 2.28 -13.50 3.84
C PRO A 335 1.33 -14.69 4.14
N GLY A 336 1.67 -15.89 3.67
CA GLY A 336 0.94 -17.13 3.90
C GLY A 336 1.11 -17.67 5.33
N ASP A 337 2.23 -17.36 5.96
CA ASP A 337 2.53 -17.66 7.37
C ASP A 337 3.12 -16.41 8.05
N PHE A 338 2.30 -15.74 8.85
CA PHE A 338 2.64 -14.54 9.60
C PHE A 338 2.40 -14.84 11.08
N GLY A 339 3.42 -15.41 11.73
CA GLY A 339 3.31 -15.87 13.12
C GLY A 339 2.22 -16.95 13.31
N GLY A 340 2.05 -17.86 12.34
CA GLY A 340 1.00 -18.89 12.37
C GLY A 340 -0.36 -18.45 11.80
N THR A 341 -0.50 -17.19 11.37
CA THR A 341 -1.71 -16.67 10.73
C THR A 341 -1.48 -16.43 9.25
N SER A 342 -2.38 -16.88 8.38
CA SER A 342 -2.33 -16.51 6.96
C SER A 342 -3.03 -15.17 6.73
N LEU A 343 -2.27 -14.11 6.47
CA LEU A 343 -2.83 -12.80 6.15
C LEU A 343 -3.70 -12.85 4.89
N VAL A 344 -3.27 -13.65 3.90
CA VAL A 344 -3.99 -13.83 2.63
C VAL A 344 -5.37 -14.45 2.85
N ARG A 345 -5.45 -15.56 3.59
CA ARG A 345 -6.74 -16.20 3.90
C ARG A 345 -7.64 -15.28 4.73
N SER A 346 -7.06 -14.60 5.72
CA SER A 346 -7.80 -13.68 6.58
C SER A 346 -8.37 -12.48 5.83
N LEU A 347 -7.60 -11.85 4.92
CA LEU A 347 -8.10 -10.74 4.09
C LEU A 347 -9.22 -11.22 3.16
N ASN A 348 -8.99 -12.30 2.41
CA ASN A 348 -9.93 -12.79 1.41
C ASN A 348 -11.25 -13.29 2.02
N ALA A 349 -11.25 -13.73 3.28
CA ALA A 349 -12.46 -14.12 4.00
C ALA A 349 -13.38 -12.94 4.35
N LEU A 350 -12.92 -11.68 4.19
CA LEU A 350 -13.67 -10.48 4.55
C LEU A 350 -14.49 -9.88 3.40
N GLY A 351 -14.48 -10.48 2.21
CA GLY A 351 -15.16 -9.94 1.04
C GLY A 351 -15.38 -10.96 -0.06
N PRO A 352 -15.81 -10.50 -1.26
CA PRO A 352 -16.04 -11.39 -2.40
C PRO A 352 -14.73 -12.07 -2.85
N ALA A 353 -14.78 -13.38 -3.08
CA ALA A 353 -13.59 -14.18 -3.36
C ALA A 353 -12.83 -13.70 -4.64
N PRO A 354 -11.54 -13.38 -4.53
CA PRO A 354 -10.69 -13.17 -5.70
C PRO A 354 -10.36 -14.51 -6.36
N HIS A 355 -9.79 -14.49 -7.57
CA HIS A 355 -9.29 -15.67 -8.25
C HIS A 355 -7.86 -15.45 -8.72
N MET A 356 -7.09 -16.53 -8.93
CA MET A 356 -5.86 -16.45 -9.70
C MET A 356 -6.16 -16.89 -11.12
N ASP A 357 -5.49 -16.28 -12.10
CA ASP A 357 -5.51 -16.82 -13.45
C ASP A 357 -4.90 -18.23 -13.36
N SER A 358 -5.62 -19.25 -13.81
CA SER A 358 -5.03 -20.58 -13.99
C SER A 358 -3.81 -20.39 -14.87
N ALA A 359 -2.64 -20.88 -14.45
CA ALA A 359 -1.48 -20.94 -15.32
C ALA A 359 -1.97 -21.57 -16.64
N ALA A 360 -1.88 -20.83 -17.74
CA ALA A 360 -2.20 -21.37 -19.04
C ALA A 360 -1.40 -22.67 -19.15
N GLU A 361 -2.10 -23.80 -19.23
CA GLU A 361 -1.47 -25.04 -19.66
C GLU A 361 -0.86 -24.68 -21.01
N HIS A 362 0.47 -24.57 -21.04
CA HIS A 362 1.20 -24.69 -22.28
C HIS A 362 0.86 -26.08 -22.77
N GLU A 363 -0.17 -26.19 -23.64
CA GLU A 363 -0.25 -27.29 -24.58
C GLU A 363 1.09 -27.25 -25.32
N GLU A 364 2.02 -28.11 -24.91
CA GLU A 364 3.12 -28.53 -25.75
C GLU A 364 2.48 -29.09 -27.02
N LYS A 365 2.40 -28.25 -28.06
CA LYS A 365 2.29 -28.75 -29.41
C LYS A 365 3.54 -29.60 -29.63
N SER A 366 3.34 -30.91 -29.56
CA SER A 366 4.26 -31.86 -30.15
C SER A 366 4.32 -31.56 -31.64
N ASP A 367 5.49 -31.12 -32.09
CA ASP A 367 5.83 -31.10 -33.51
C ASP A 367 5.96 -32.56 -33.98
N ASP A 368 4.87 -33.11 -34.52
CA ASP A 368 4.92 -34.36 -35.28
C ASP A 368 5.31 -34.05 -36.73
N ASP A 369 6.59 -34.26 -37.02
CA ASP A 369 7.08 -34.48 -38.38
C ASP A 369 7.29 -35.98 -38.59
N SER A 370 6.33 -36.65 -39.26
CA SER A 370 6.61 -37.69 -40.27
C SER A 370 5.34 -38.42 -40.76
N GLY A 371 5.12 -38.32 -42.08
CA GLY A 371 4.91 -39.46 -42.99
C GLY A 371 3.84 -40.52 -42.68
N THR A 372 2.77 -40.49 -43.49
CA THR A 372 2.07 -41.63 -44.11
C THR A 372 1.61 -42.79 -43.22
N GLY A 373 0.29 -42.86 -43.03
CA GLY A 373 -0.37 -43.83 -42.17
C GLY A 373 -0.37 -45.27 -42.66
N VAL A 374 -0.63 -46.18 -41.72
CA VAL A 374 -1.27 -47.48 -41.91
C VAL A 374 -2.08 -47.80 -40.66
N TRP A 375 -3.29 -48.29 -40.91
CA TRP A 375 -4.33 -48.69 -39.99
C TRP A 375 -4.11 -50.18 -39.59
N TRP A 376 -4.40 -50.53 -38.33
CA TRP A 376 -4.75 -51.86 -37.77
C TRP A 376 -3.70 -52.89 -37.29
N ILE A 377 -4.07 -53.47 -36.13
CA ILE A 377 -3.88 -54.85 -35.62
C ILE A 377 -2.73 -55.12 -34.62
N VAL A 378 -3.14 -55.21 -33.35
CA VAL A 378 -2.95 -56.32 -32.37
C VAL A 378 -1.70 -57.20 -32.53
N GLY A 379 -0.91 -57.28 -31.46
CA GLY A 379 -0.21 -58.52 -31.12
C GLY A 379 1.11 -58.35 -30.38
N VAL A 380 1.19 -58.99 -29.22
CA VAL A 380 2.41 -59.49 -28.58
C VAL A 380 3.20 -58.49 -27.75
N GLY A 381 2.63 -58.17 -26.58
CA GLY A 381 3.43 -57.97 -25.38
C GLY A 381 3.83 -59.33 -24.82
N LEU A 382 4.97 -59.87 -25.25
CA LEU A 382 5.92 -60.65 -24.44
C LEU A 382 7.02 -61.15 -25.38
N VAL A 383 8.27 -60.77 -25.11
CA VAL A 383 9.42 -61.68 -24.98
C VAL A 383 10.69 -60.83 -24.87
N ALA A 384 11.28 -60.94 -23.68
CA ALA A 384 12.71 -60.94 -23.39
C ALA A 384 13.57 -59.76 -23.90
N GLY A 385 14.00 -58.94 -22.93
CA GLY A 385 15.36 -58.41 -23.01
C GLY A 385 16.38 -59.56 -23.02
N ILE A 386 17.44 -59.37 -23.79
CA ILE A 386 18.82 -59.83 -23.56
C ILE A 386 19.69 -59.11 -24.58
N GLY A 387 20.72 -58.41 -24.08
CA GLY A 387 22.02 -58.27 -24.72
C GLY A 387 22.12 -57.44 -26.00
N ILE A 388 22.70 -56.26 -25.90
CA ILE A 388 24.15 -56.06 -26.14
C ILE A 388 24.43 -54.59 -25.85
N GLY A 389 24.94 -54.32 -24.65
CA GLY A 389 25.89 -53.25 -24.49
C GLY A 389 27.25 -53.78 -24.93
N PHE A 390 27.91 -53.10 -25.85
CA PHE A 390 29.37 -53.07 -25.84
C PHE A 390 29.87 -51.69 -26.27
N LEU A 391 30.31 -50.99 -25.24
CA LEU A 391 31.06 -49.76 -25.25
C LEU A 391 32.34 -49.87 -26.07
N LEU A 392 32.61 -48.76 -26.73
CA LEU A 392 33.91 -48.29 -27.18
C LEU A 392 34.98 -48.43 -26.08
N SER A 393 36.03 -49.22 -26.32
CA SER A 393 37.38 -48.91 -25.83
C SER A 393 38.45 -49.83 -26.41
N GLY A 394 39.61 -49.25 -26.75
CA GLY A 394 40.89 -49.96 -26.63
C GLY A 394 41.54 -50.48 -27.91
N ARG A 395 41.94 -49.59 -28.83
CA ARG A 395 43.11 -49.84 -29.70
C ARG A 395 44.39 -49.57 -28.89
N LYS A 396 45.21 -50.60 -28.61
CA LYS A 396 46.68 -50.64 -28.84
C LYS A 396 47.39 -51.88 -28.25
N LYS A 397 47.99 -52.63 -29.17
CA LYS A 397 49.35 -53.21 -29.21
C LYS A 397 49.81 -54.34 -28.25
N GLN A 398 50.05 -55.50 -28.90
CA GLN A 398 51.29 -56.31 -28.99
C GLN A 398 51.93 -56.91 -27.71
N GLN A 399 51.70 -58.22 -27.52
CA GLN A 399 52.64 -59.39 -27.46
C GLN A 399 54.12 -59.19 -27.07
N PRO A 400 54.78 -60.20 -26.44
CA PRO A 400 54.86 -61.62 -26.89
C PRO A 400 53.92 -62.60 -26.20
#